data_AF-A0A517XKY7-F1
#
_entry.id   AF-A0A517XKY7-F1
#
_cell.length_a   1.000
_cell.length_b   1.000
_cell.length_c   1.000
_cell.angle_alpha   90.00
_cell.angle_beta   90.00
_cell.angle_gamma   90.00
#
_symmetry.space_group_name_H-M   'P 1'
#
loop_
_entity.id
_entity.type
_entity.pdbx_description
1 polymer ?
#
loop_
_entity_poly.entity_id
_entity_poly.type
_entity_poly.pdbx_seq_one_letter_code
_entity_poly.pdbx_strand_id
1 'polypeptide(L)'
;MTAYDLIVAAALLSAPAGTPEVPPPPEQWPAMQQALHTTALRLEILDERETRYVLTRLEDFETDLDLLRRRHADLRDAPPLADADRLPLRESVNQLIQFNRTYRQHLEARQAWEADRADVIGVALAETDRLYKVWDAVRDARCEFYYVTVRRQALKRLRDALGDPAYVATDLPPHVPAWRFQAAR
;
A
#
# COMPACT_ATOMS: atom_id res chain seq x y z
N MET A 1 20.52 10.17 22.21
CA MET A 1 19.26 10.64 21.58
C MET A 1 18.48 11.46 22.59
N THR A 2 18.15 12.69 22.23
CA THR A 2 17.40 13.67 23.01
C THR A 2 16.05 13.97 22.35
N ALA A 3 15.16 14.69 23.04
CA ALA A 3 13.92 15.17 22.42
C ALA A 3 14.19 16.12 21.24
N TYR A 4 15.28 16.90 21.33
CA TYR A 4 15.70 17.80 20.26
C TYR A 4 16.05 17.02 18.98
N ASP A 5 16.77 15.90 19.09
CA ASP A 5 17.15 15.07 17.94
C ASP A 5 15.90 14.54 17.18
N LEU A 6 14.85 14.16 17.91
CA LEU A 6 13.59 13.70 17.32
C LEU A 6 12.83 14.82 16.59
N ILE A 7 12.86 16.05 17.13
CA ILE A 7 12.24 17.21 16.48
C ILE A 7 12.98 17.55 15.18
N VAL A 8 14.32 17.54 15.21
CA VAL A 8 15.15 17.77 14.02
C VAL A 8 14.90 16.67 12.98
N ALA A 9 14.87 15.40 13.39
CA ALA A 9 14.55 14.29 12.50
C ALA A 9 13.17 14.44 11.84
N ALA A 10 12.14 14.82 12.60
CA ALA A 10 10.80 15.06 12.07
C ALA A 10 10.77 16.22 11.06
N ALA A 11 11.50 17.31 11.34
CA ALA A 11 11.63 18.43 10.42
C ALA A 11 12.34 18.02 9.12
N LEU A 12 13.46 17.31 9.22
CA LEU A 12 14.21 16.80 8.07
C LEU A 12 13.35 15.90 7.18
N LEU A 13 12.62 14.95 7.77
CA LEU A 13 11.75 14.02 7.04
C LEU A 13 10.51 14.67 6.43
N SER A 14 10.07 15.81 6.98
CA SER A 14 8.89 16.55 6.49
C SER A 14 9.22 17.52 5.35
N ALA A 15 10.49 17.87 5.16
CA ALA A 15 10.92 18.74 4.08
C ALA A 15 10.70 18.08 2.70
N PRO A 16 10.48 18.88 1.63
CA PRO A 16 10.39 18.35 0.27
C PRO A 16 11.65 17.57 -0.14
N ALA A 17 11.48 16.51 -0.92
CA ALA A 17 12.61 15.80 -1.52
C ALA A 17 13.41 16.73 -2.45
N GLY A 18 14.74 16.59 -2.43
CA GLY A 18 15.67 17.47 -3.14
C GLY A 18 15.98 18.77 -2.39
N THR A 19 15.47 18.95 -1.17
CA THR A 19 15.90 20.06 -0.30
C THR A 19 17.32 19.76 0.17
N PRO A 20 18.33 20.58 -0.20
CA PRO A 20 19.71 20.31 0.16
C PRO A 20 19.86 20.39 1.68
N GLU A 21 20.52 19.40 2.28
CA GLU A 21 20.80 19.35 3.71
C GLU A 21 22.29 19.16 3.94
N VAL A 22 22.81 19.87 4.93
CA VAL A 22 24.19 19.67 5.36
C VAL A 22 24.23 18.40 6.23
N PRO A 23 25.06 17.39 5.88
CA PRO A 23 25.22 16.21 6.72
C PRO A 23 25.65 16.60 8.14
N PRO A 24 25.11 15.93 9.17
CA PRO A 24 25.54 16.20 10.54
C PRO A 24 27.03 15.86 10.72
N PRO A 25 27.73 16.53 11.66
CA PRO A 25 29.09 16.17 12.00
C PRO A 25 29.23 14.68 12.38
N PRO A 26 30.33 13.99 12.06
CA PRO A 26 30.49 12.55 12.32
C PRO A 26 30.25 12.16 13.79
N GLU A 27 30.59 13.02 14.73
CA GLU A 27 30.37 12.83 16.17
C GLU A 27 28.89 12.87 16.59
N GLN A 28 28.05 13.57 15.82
CA GLN A 28 26.59 13.65 16.06
C GLN A 28 25.81 12.61 15.26
N TRP A 29 26.45 12.00 14.25
CA TRP A 29 25.80 11.08 13.33
C TRP A 29 25.07 9.91 14.02
N PRO A 30 25.65 9.18 15.00
CA PRO A 30 24.95 8.05 15.62
C PRO A 30 23.62 8.46 16.30
N ALA A 31 23.59 9.62 16.96
CA ALA A 31 22.39 10.13 17.61
C ALA A 31 21.34 10.58 16.59
N MET A 32 21.77 11.27 15.52
CA MET A 32 20.88 11.72 14.43
C MET A 32 20.33 10.54 13.62
N GLN A 33 21.16 9.56 13.26
CA GLN A 33 20.78 8.32 12.60
C GLN A 33 19.69 7.60 13.39
N GLN A 34 19.91 7.40 14.68
CA GLN A 34 18.93 6.76 15.56
C GLN A 34 17.61 7.54 15.62
N ALA A 35 17.66 8.88 15.68
CA ALA A 35 16.48 9.73 15.68
C ALA A 35 15.71 9.66 14.35
N LEU A 36 16.42 9.66 13.22
CA LEU A 36 15.84 9.51 11.88
C LEU A 36 15.18 8.15 11.71
N HIS A 37 15.85 7.05 12.06
CA HIS A 37 15.26 5.71 12.03
C HIS A 37 14.02 5.61 12.92
N THR A 38 14.12 6.07 14.17
CA THR A 38 12.99 6.04 15.11
C THR A 38 11.80 6.82 14.58
N THR A 39 12.04 8.01 14.02
CA THR A 39 10.98 8.85 13.47
C THR A 39 10.39 8.26 12.19
N ALA A 40 11.23 7.75 11.28
CA ALA A 40 10.80 7.13 10.03
C ALA A 40 9.99 5.84 10.24
N LEU A 41 10.35 5.03 11.24
CA LEU A 41 9.58 3.86 11.65
C LEU A 41 8.21 4.26 12.20
N ARG A 42 8.15 5.30 13.06
CA ARG A 42 6.88 5.80 13.63
C ARG A 42 5.96 6.42 12.59
N LEU A 43 6.52 7.09 11.59
CA LEU A 43 5.78 7.63 10.44
C LEU A 43 5.40 6.55 9.41
N GLU A 44 5.85 5.31 9.61
CA GLU A 44 5.61 4.17 8.73
C GLU A 44 6.10 4.44 7.28
N ILE A 45 7.24 5.12 7.16
CA ILE A 45 7.92 5.43 5.88
C ILE A 45 9.22 4.63 5.71
N LEU A 46 9.63 3.90 6.76
CA LEU A 46 10.75 2.97 6.78
C LEU A 46 10.29 1.67 7.44
N ASP A 47 10.67 0.53 6.87
CA ASP A 47 10.48 -0.77 7.51
C ASP A 47 11.64 -1.10 8.44
N GLU A 48 11.39 -1.83 9.53
CA GLU A 48 12.44 -2.25 10.47
C GLU A 48 13.56 -3.05 9.78
N ARG A 49 13.20 -3.86 8.78
CA ARG A 49 14.15 -4.67 8.00
C ARG A 49 15.07 -3.80 7.13
N GLU A 50 14.63 -2.59 6.77
CA GLU A 50 15.38 -1.66 5.92
C GLU A 50 16.40 -0.82 6.71
N THR A 51 16.29 -0.75 8.05
CA THR A 51 17.22 0.02 8.92
C THR A 51 18.69 -0.39 8.77
N ARG A 52 18.94 -1.61 8.31
CA ARG A 52 20.28 -2.16 8.04
C ARG A 52 20.91 -1.67 6.75
N TYR A 53 20.16 -0.93 5.93
CA TYR A 53 20.59 -0.48 4.60
C TYR A 53 20.38 1.02 4.43
N VAL A 54 19.26 1.56 4.92
CA VAL A 54 18.91 2.98 4.81
C VAL A 54 19.54 3.79 5.95
N LEU A 55 20.13 4.94 5.63
CA LEU A 55 20.87 5.84 6.53
C LEU A 55 21.98 5.11 7.28
N THR A 56 22.64 4.12 6.67
CA THR A 56 23.71 3.36 7.35
C THR A 56 25.04 4.09 7.36
N ARG A 57 25.30 4.85 6.31
CA ARG A 57 26.55 5.56 6.03
C ARG A 57 26.28 7.05 5.94
N LEU A 58 27.20 7.86 6.46
CA LEU A 58 27.05 9.32 6.44
C LEU A 58 27.17 9.86 5.00
N GLU A 59 27.94 9.17 4.16
CA GLU A 59 28.15 9.49 2.76
C GLU A 59 26.86 9.37 1.93
N ASP A 60 25.95 8.48 2.33
CA ASP A 60 24.67 8.23 1.66
C ASP A 60 23.52 9.07 2.25
N PHE A 61 23.82 9.92 3.24
CA PHE A 61 22.83 10.67 4.04
C PHE A 61 21.79 11.40 3.19
N GLU A 62 22.23 12.19 2.22
CA GLU A 62 21.34 13.01 1.38
C GLU A 62 20.43 12.12 0.52
N THR A 63 21.00 11.08 -0.10
CA THR A 63 20.26 10.15 -0.97
C THR A 63 19.19 9.40 -0.18
N ASP A 64 19.54 8.90 1.00
CA ASP A 64 18.64 8.15 1.86
C ASP A 64 17.57 9.05 2.50
N LEU A 65 17.95 10.27 2.88
CA LEU A 65 16.99 11.26 3.39
C LEU A 65 15.96 11.62 2.32
N ASP A 66 16.38 11.82 1.06
CA ASP A 66 15.48 12.10 -0.05
C ASP A 66 14.59 10.90 -0.43
N LEU A 67 15.07 9.67 -0.27
CA LEU A 67 14.22 8.48 -0.36
C LEU A 67 13.10 8.54 0.68
N LEU A 68 13.44 8.83 1.94
CA LEU A 68 12.45 8.88 3.02
C LEU A 68 11.46 10.05 2.85
N ARG A 69 11.93 11.22 2.40
CA ARG A 69 11.07 12.37 2.08
C ARG A 69 10.07 12.07 0.97
N ARG A 70 10.49 11.39 -0.09
CA ARG A 70 9.58 10.91 -1.16
C ARG A 70 8.53 9.97 -0.60
N ARG A 71 8.94 8.97 0.18
CA ARG A 71 8.01 8.04 0.83
C ARG A 71 7.03 8.76 1.76
N HIS A 72 7.51 9.75 2.51
CA HIS A 72 6.66 10.58 3.37
C HIS A 72 5.61 11.38 2.58
N ALA A 73 5.99 11.97 1.45
CA ALA A 73 5.04 12.65 0.56
C ALA A 73 4.01 11.66 -0.03
N ASP A 74 4.46 10.51 -0.54
CA ASP A 74 3.58 9.51 -1.17
C ASP A 74 2.58 8.91 -0.19
N LEU A 75 3.00 8.72 1.07
CA LEU A 75 2.23 8.07 2.14
C LEU A 75 1.52 9.05 3.08
N ARG A 76 1.61 10.37 2.84
CA ARG A 76 1.01 11.40 3.72
C ARG A 76 -0.45 11.12 4.02
N ASP A 77 -1.22 10.80 2.98
CA ASP A 77 -2.65 10.52 3.11
C ASP A 77 -2.94 9.02 3.18
N ALA A 78 -1.94 8.15 3.22
CA ALA A 78 -2.19 6.71 3.30
C ALA A 78 -2.70 6.32 4.71
N PRO A 79 -3.69 5.43 4.83
CA PRO A 79 -4.11 4.89 6.12
C PRO A 79 -2.92 4.30 6.91
N PRO A 80 -2.98 4.32 8.25
CA PRO A 80 -1.95 3.70 9.09
C PRO A 80 -1.96 2.18 8.88
N LEU A 81 -0.81 1.53 9.08
CA LEU A 81 -0.70 0.09 8.85
C LEU A 81 -1.66 -0.74 9.71
N ALA A 82 -1.97 -0.26 10.92
CA ALA A 82 -2.91 -0.89 11.83
C ALA A 82 -4.31 -1.09 11.22
N ASP A 83 -4.72 -0.28 10.24
CA ASP A 83 -6.01 -0.47 9.56
C ASP A 83 -6.08 -1.79 8.78
N ALA A 84 -4.93 -2.38 8.42
CA ALA A 84 -4.87 -3.69 7.80
C ALA A 84 -5.50 -4.78 8.69
N ASP A 85 -5.45 -4.63 10.02
CA ASP A 85 -5.94 -5.64 10.97
C ASP A 85 -7.46 -5.84 10.88
N ARG A 86 -8.17 -4.83 10.38
CA ARG A 86 -9.63 -4.84 10.17
C ARG A 86 -10.05 -5.65 8.95
N LEU A 87 -9.13 -5.90 8.03
CA LEU A 87 -9.41 -6.59 6.77
C LEU A 87 -9.39 -8.13 6.97
N PRO A 88 -10.02 -8.90 6.06
CA PRO A 88 -9.99 -10.36 6.11
C PRO A 88 -8.58 -10.93 6.05
N LEU A 89 -8.38 -12.13 6.62
CA LEU A 89 -7.10 -12.81 6.62
C LEU A 89 -6.61 -13.11 5.20
N ARG A 90 -5.29 -13.06 5.00
CA ARG A 90 -4.63 -13.28 3.70
C ARG A 90 -5.04 -14.60 3.04
N GLU A 91 -5.17 -15.67 3.82
CA GLU A 91 -5.57 -16.98 3.30
C GLU A 91 -6.97 -16.95 2.68
N SER A 92 -7.95 -16.38 3.38
CA SER A 92 -9.31 -16.20 2.87
C SER A 92 -9.31 -15.33 1.62
N VAL A 93 -8.56 -14.22 1.62
CA VAL A 93 -8.44 -13.33 0.46
C VAL A 93 -7.86 -14.05 -0.75
N ASN A 94 -6.86 -14.91 -0.57
CA ASN A 94 -6.28 -15.70 -1.66
C ASN A 94 -7.32 -16.62 -2.32
N GLN A 95 -8.20 -17.23 -1.53
CA GLN A 95 -9.28 -18.07 -2.05
C GLN A 95 -10.28 -17.23 -2.88
N LEU A 96 -10.65 -16.05 -2.40
CA LEU A 96 -11.56 -15.13 -3.12
C LEU A 96 -10.94 -14.62 -4.43
N ILE A 97 -9.65 -14.28 -4.42
CA ILE A 97 -8.90 -13.90 -5.62
C ILE A 97 -8.82 -15.08 -6.61
N GLN A 98 -8.58 -16.28 -6.11
CA GLN A 98 -8.52 -17.47 -6.96
C GLN A 98 -9.88 -17.71 -7.64
N PHE A 99 -10.98 -17.58 -6.89
CA PHE A 99 -12.32 -17.66 -7.46
C PHE A 99 -12.55 -16.59 -8.53
N ASN A 100 -12.18 -15.33 -8.26
CA ASN A 100 -12.29 -14.23 -9.23
C ASN A 100 -11.55 -14.58 -10.54
N ARG A 101 -10.32 -15.09 -10.46
CA ARG A 101 -9.54 -15.51 -11.63
C ARG A 101 -10.21 -16.63 -12.41
N THR A 102 -10.72 -17.65 -11.73
CA THR A 102 -11.45 -18.75 -12.38
C THR A 102 -12.74 -18.24 -13.04
N TYR A 103 -13.47 -17.34 -12.39
CA TYR A 103 -14.66 -16.72 -12.97
C TYR A 103 -14.32 -15.88 -14.22
N ARG A 104 -13.23 -15.12 -14.15
CA ARG A 104 -12.72 -14.35 -15.29
C ARG A 104 -12.39 -15.25 -16.48
N GLN A 105 -11.66 -16.35 -16.25
CA GLN A 105 -11.35 -17.35 -17.29
C GLN A 105 -12.61 -17.97 -17.90
N HIS A 106 -13.62 -18.21 -17.07
CA HIS A 106 -14.92 -18.69 -17.54
C HIS A 106 -15.61 -17.66 -18.47
N LEU A 107 -15.57 -16.37 -18.13
CA LEU A 107 -16.10 -15.31 -19.00
C LEU A 107 -15.34 -15.20 -20.33
N GLU A 108 -14.02 -15.30 -20.32
CA GLU A 108 -13.20 -15.31 -21.55
C GLU A 108 -13.55 -16.49 -22.44
N ALA A 109 -13.68 -17.69 -21.86
CA ALA A 109 -14.08 -18.87 -22.59
C ALA A 109 -15.44 -18.65 -23.25
N ARG A 110 -16.42 -18.06 -22.55
CA ARG A 110 -17.74 -17.74 -23.12
C ARG A 110 -17.68 -16.71 -24.23
N GLN A 111 -16.87 -15.67 -24.08
CA GLN A 111 -16.71 -14.61 -25.09
C GLN A 111 -16.26 -15.16 -26.45
N ALA A 112 -15.46 -16.23 -26.46
CA ALA A 112 -14.98 -16.85 -27.69
C ALA A 112 -16.08 -17.51 -28.53
N TRP A 113 -17.20 -17.95 -27.91
CA TRP A 113 -18.28 -18.68 -28.60
C TRP A 113 -19.60 -17.90 -28.63
N GLU A 114 -19.84 -16.99 -27.67
CA GLU A 114 -21.04 -16.16 -27.55
C GLU A 114 -20.81 -14.76 -28.16
N ALA A 115 -20.49 -14.72 -29.46
CA ALA A 115 -20.18 -13.48 -30.17
C ALA A 115 -21.35 -12.48 -30.18
N ASP A 116 -22.58 -12.98 -30.14
CA ASP A 116 -23.82 -12.20 -30.05
C ASP A 116 -24.00 -11.48 -28.70
N ARG A 117 -23.23 -11.87 -27.67
CA ARG A 117 -23.26 -11.30 -26.30
C ARG A 117 -21.91 -10.71 -25.87
N ALA A 118 -21.02 -10.47 -26.83
CA ALA A 118 -19.65 -10.03 -26.58
C ALA A 118 -19.58 -8.72 -25.78
N ASP A 119 -20.56 -7.82 -25.97
CA ASP A 119 -20.72 -6.57 -25.24
C ASP A 119 -21.00 -6.81 -23.75
N VAL A 120 -22.00 -7.64 -23.43
CA VAL A 120 -22.40 -7.95 -22.06
C VAL A 120 -21.29 -8.69 -21.31
N ILE A 121 -20.62 -9.62 -22.00
CA ILE A 121 -19.49 -10.37 -21.43
C ILE A 121 -18.28 -9.45 -21.23
N GLY A 122 -18.02 -8.53 -22.15
CA GLY A 122 -16.96 -7.52 -22.02
C GLY A 122 -17.14 -6.64 -20.79
N VAL A 123 -18.37 -6.20 -20.50
CA VAL A 123 -18.66 -5.44 -19.27
C VAL A 123 -18.44 -6.30 -18.02
N ALA A 124 -18.87 -7.58 -18.03
CA ALA A 124 -18.67 -8.48 -16.91
C ALA A 124 -17.17 -8.76 -16.63
N LEU A 125 -16.34 -8.86 -17.67
CA LEU A 125 -14.89 -8.96 -17.55
C LEU A 125 -14.30 -7.70 -16.88
N ALA A 126 -14.68 -6.51 -17.36
CA ALA A 126 -14.20 -5.25 -16.80
C ALA A 126 -14.61 -5.06 -15.32
N GLU A 127 -15.83 -5.45 -14.96
CA GLU A 127 -16.29 -5.47 -13.57
C GLU A 127 -15.49 -6.46 -12.72
N THR A 128 -15.25 -7.67 -13.24
CA THR A 128 -14.45 -8.70 -12.57
C THR A 128 -13.01 -8.22 -12.31
N ASP A 129 -12.40 -7.55 -13.30
CA ASP A 129 -11.05 -6.98 -13.19
C ASP A 129 -11.00 -5.81 -12.19
N ARG A 130 -12.05 -4.98 -12.12
CA ARG A 130 -12.17 -3.92 -11.11
C ARG A 130 -12.23 -4.53 -9.71
N LEU A 131 -13.07 -5.54 -9.50
CA LEU A 131 -13.19 -6.22 -8.20
C LEU A 131 -11.89 -6.93 -7.82
N TYR A 132 -11.20 -7.55 -8.78
CA TYR A 132 -9.88 -8.12 -8.58
C TYR A 132 -8.92 -7.10 -7.95
N LYS A 133 -8.84 -5.88 -8.50
CA LYS A 133 -7.93 -4.84 -7.99
C LYS A 133 -8.19 -4.48 -6.53
N VAL A 134 -9.46 -4.44 -6.10
CA VAL A 134 -9.84 -4.20 -4.70
C VAL A 134 -9.30 -5.32 -3.82
N TRP A 135 -9.58 -6.57 -4.17
CA TRP A 135 -9.15 -7.73 -3.38
C TRP A 135 -7.64 -7.95 -3.40
N ASP A 136 -6.96 -7.61 -4.50
CA ASP A 136 -5.50 -7.61 -4.64
C ASP A 136 -4.86 -6.59 -3.68
N ALA A 137 -5.44 -5.38 -3.55
CA ALA A 137 -5.01 -4.39 -2.58
C ALA A 137 -5.21 -4.87 -1.13
N VAL A 138 -6.32 -5.56 -0.83
CA VAL A 138 -6.53 -6.21 0.48
C VAL A 138 -5.44 -7.25 0.76
N ARG A 139 -5.13 -8.11 -0.21
CA ARG A 139 -4.08 -9.14 -0.08
C ARG A 139 -2.72 -8.54 0.21
N ASP A 140 -2.36 -7.48 -0.51
CA ASP A 140 -1.09 -6.78 -0.36
C ASP A 140 -0.99 -6.10 1.00
N ALA A 141 -2.05 -5.43 1.47
CA ALA A 141 -2.11 -4.81 2.79
C ALA A 141 -1.95 -5.83 3.94
N ARG A 142 -2.49 -7.05 3.77
CA ARG A 142 -2.36 -8.16 4.72
C ARG A 142 -1.08 -9.00 4.58
N CYS A 143 -0.18 -8.64 3.65
CA CYS A 143 1.04 -9.40 3.41
C CYS A 143 2.15 -9.03 4.42
N GLU A 144 2.40 -9.86 5.42
CA GLU A 144 3.49 -9.62 6.41
C GLU A 144 4.91 -9.76 5.84
N PHE A 145 5.03 -10.36 4.65
CA PHE A 145 6.29 -10.43 3.92
C PHE A 145 6.63 -9.11 3.21
N TYR A 146 5.63 -8.24 3.00
CA TYR A 146 5.84 -6.93 2.38
C TYR A 146 6.28 -5.88 3.41
N TYR A 147 7.09 -4.94 2.94
CA TYR A 147 7.49 -3.80 3.76
C TYR A 147 6.30 -2.92 4.11
N VAL A 148 6.39 -2.27 5.27
CA VAL A 148 5.39 -1.32 5.79
C VAL A 148 4.93 -0.34 4.70
N THR A 149 5.87 0.21 3.92
CA THR A 149 5.60 1.17 2.84
C THR A 149 4.69 0.60 1.74
N VAL A 150 4.96 -0.63 1.29
CA VAL A 150 4.16 -1.32 0.27
C VAL A 150 2.75 -1.62 0.80
N ARG A 151 2.65 -2.06 2.06
CA ARG A 151 1.37 -2.37 2.71
C ARG A 151 0.51 -1.10 2.86
N ARG A 152 1.10 0.03 3.25
CA ARG A 152 0.40 1.32 3.32
C ARG A 152 -0.02 1.87 1.97
N GLN A 153 0.81 1.72 0.93
CA GLN A 153 0.40 2.04 -0.44
C GLN A 153 -0.79 1.17 -0.88
N ALA A 154 -0.83 -0.11 -0.49
CA ALA A 154 -1.98 -0.96 -0.74
C ALA A 154 -3.24 -0.48 -0.01
N LEU A 155 -3.13 -0.06 1.26
CA LEU A 155 -4.24 0.54 1.99
C LEU A 155 -4.73 1.84 1.35
N LYS A 156 -3.82 2.69 0.86
CA LYS A 156 -4.17 3.90 0.11
C LYS A 156 -4.97 3.57 -1.16
N ARG A 157 -4.45 2.64 -1.98
CA ARG A 157 -5.14 2.14 -3.18
C ARG A 157 -6.51 1.55 -2.87
N LEU A 158 -6.64 0.82 -1.76
CA LEU A 158 -7.89 0.24 -1.30
C LEU A 158 -8.90 1.32 -0.93
N ARG A 159 -8.51 2.31 -0.13
CA ARG A 159 -9.37 3.43 0.23
C ARG A 159 -9.80 4.22 -1.00
N ASP A 160 -8.88 4.52 -1.90
CA ASP A 160 -9.18 5.27 -3.13
C ASP A 160 -10.16 4.49 -4.04
N ALA A 161 -10.09 3.16 -4.04
CA ALA A 161 -11.00 2.30 -4.81
C ALA A 161 -12.40 2.16 -4.19
N LEU A 162 -12.52 2.21 -2.86
CA LEU A 162 -13.79 2.07 -2.14
C LEU A 162 -14.50 3.42 -1.90
N GLY A 163 -13.72 4.49 -1.75
CA GLY A 163 -14.16 5.75 -1.14
C GLY A 163 -14.13 5.69 0.39
N ASP A 164 -14.03 6.86 1.02
CA ASP A 164 -13.87 6.99 2.48
C ASP A 164 -14.98 6.31 3.30
N PRO A 165 -16.29 6.45 2.97
CA PRO A 165 -17.35 5.86 3.79
C PRO A 165 -17.28 4.33 3.82
N ALA A 166 -17.07 3.70 2.66
CA ALA A 166 -16.99 2.25 2.55
C ALA A 166 -15.70 1.70 3.19
N TYR A 167 -14.58 2.41 3.04
CA TYR A 167 -13.33 2.05 3.70
C TYR A 167 -13.47 2.07 5.24
N VAL A 168 -14.06 3.13 5.79
CA VAL A 168 -14.30 3.27 7.24
C VAL A 168 -15.30 2.24 7.76
N ALA A 169 -16.29 1.83 6.97
CA ALA A 169 -17.20 0.75 7.35
C ALA A 169 -16.62 -0.66 7.16
N THR A 170 -15.46 -0.78 6.49
CA THR A 170 -14.93 -2.07 6.00
C THR A 170 -15.95 -2.80 5.11
N ASP A 171 -16.71 -2.03 4.34
CA ASP A 171 -17.72 -2.53 3.39
C ASP A 171 -17.02 -2.93 2.08
N LEU A 172 -16.50 -4.15 2.05
CA LEU A 172 -15.80 -4.69 0.88
C LEU A 172 -16.81 -5.20 -0.16
N PRO A 173 -16.63 -4.86 -1.45
CA PRO A 173 -17.49 -5.37 -2.50
C PRO A 173 -17.29 -6.88 -2.68
N PRO A 174 -18.23 -7.58 -3.33
CA PRO A 174 -18.06 -9.00 -3.62
C PRO A 174 -16.80 -9.25 -4.47
N HIS A 175 -16.28 -10.47 -4.42
CA HIS A 175 -15.08 -10.85 -5.16
C HIS A 175 -15.34 -11.15 -6.64
N VAL A 176 -16.60 -11.20 -7.06
CA VAL A 176 -17.06 -11.28 -8.45
C VAL A 176 -18.32 -10.43 -8.61
N PRO A 177 -18.76 -10.10 -9.84
CA PRO A 177 -19.98 -9.32 -10.11
C PRO A 177 -21.28 -10.05 -9.71
N ALA A 178 -21.53 -10.18 -8.40
CA ALA A 178 -22.55 -11.07 -7.87
C ALA A 178 -23.98 -10.70 -8.33
N TRP A 179 -24.22 -9.42 -8.61
CA TRP A 179 -25.48 -8.90 -9.15
C TRP A 179 -25.84 -9.50 -10.52
N ARG A 180 -24.85 -9.97 -11.29
CA ARG A 180 -25.11 -10.62 -12.59
C ARG A 180 -25.72 -12.02 -12.47
N PHE A 181 -25.57 -12.68 -11.31
CA PHE A 181 -26.24 -13.96 -11.06
C PHE A 181 -27.73 -13.80 -10.72
N GLN A 182 -28.12 -12.64 -10.18
CA GLN A 182 -29.51 -12.36 -9.82
C GLN A 182 -30.35 -12.03 -11.05
N ALA A 183 -29.77 -11.33 -12.03
CA ALA A 183 -30.43 -11.01 -13.30
C ALA A 183 -30.65 -12.22 -14.23
N ALA A 184 -30.09 -13.39 -13.89
CA ALA A 184 -30.21 -14.63 -14.66
C ALA A 184 -31.26 -15.62 -14.08
N ARG A 185 -31.97 -15.23 -13.01
CA ARG A 185 -33.16 -15.92 -12.49
C ARG A 185 -34.42 -15.29 -13.06
#